data_AF-A0A497BEJ4-F1
#
_entry.id   AF-A0A497BEJ4-F1
#
_cell.length_a   1.000
_cell.length_b   1.000
_cell.length_c   1.000
_cell.angle_alpha   90.00
_cell.angle_beta   90.00
_cell.angle_gamma   90.00
#
_symmetry.space_group_name_H-M   'P 1'
#
loop_
_entity.id
_entity.type
_entity.pdbx_description
1 polymer ?
#
loop_
_entity_poly.entity_id
_entity_poly.type
_entity_poly.pdbx_seq_one_letter_code
_entity_poly.pdbx_strand_id
1 'polypeptide(L)'
;MTLLNTKFDIDTHDPHSNALAGLMQVLEVKNPPAPSTSGTPTPGTIGAGTIVIMDTDGKAIPADNDDAKTNAPACFFVAVDGDMDLDGAFVHKITCIQGGCEMTVENYVTAAYTPGQLLTCGHTAGGSVGEWRAAATGEQIYGIVGPRGLDTVNSTLDVFLPQGIAPAAP
;
A
#
# COMPACT_ATOMS: atom_id res chain seq x y z
N MET A 1 1.68 -1.85 -22.40
CA MET A 1 1.70 -3.27 -22.00
C MET A 1 2.83 -3.48 -20.98
N THR A 2 2.64 -3.00 -19.75
CA THR A 2 3.67 -3.04 -18.68
C THR A 2 3.13 -3.65 -17.37
N LEU A 3 1.87 -4.10 -17.34
CA LEU A 3 1.15 -4.50 -16.11
C LEU A 3 1.12 -6.01 -15.83
N LEU A 4 1.52 -6.86 -16.78
CA LEU A 4 1.56 -8.34 -16.59
C LEU A 4 2.78 -8.82 -15.79
N ASN A 5 3.67 -7.90 -15.39
CA ASN A 5 4.91 -8.21 -14.67
C ASN A 5 4.89 -7.74 -13.21
N THR A 6 3.74 -7.30 -12.69
CA THR A 6 3.66 -6.95 -11.27
C THR A 6 3.98 -8.18 -10.43
N LYS A 7 4.78 -7.97 -9.39
CA LYS A 7 5.14 -9.02 -8.43
C LYS A 7 4.30 -8.95 -7.16
N PHE A 8 3.24 -8.15 -7.18
CA PHE A 8 2.30 -8.05 -6.09
C PHE A 8 1.50 -9.34 -5.95
N ASP A 9 1.43 -9.88 -4.74
CA ASP A 9 0.60 -11.04 -4.42
C ASP A 9 0.08 -10.95 -2.98
N ILE A 10 -1.10 -11.51 -2.73
CA ILE A 10 -1.67 -11.66 -1.38
C ILE A 10 -1.48 -13.11 -0.96
N ASP A 11 -0.72 -13.31 0.10
CA ASP A 11 -0.45 -14.65 0.62
C ASP A 11 -1.67 -15.18 1.36
N THR A 12 -2.39 -16.10 0.73
CA THR A 12 -3.66 -16.66 1.25
C THR A 12 -3.55 -18.10 1.74
N HIS A 13 -2.51 -18.83 1.32
CA HIS A 13 -2.35 -20.26 1.63
C HIS A 13 -1.85 -20.49 3.07
N ASP A 14 -0.86 -19.70 3.52
CA ASP A 14 -0.26 -19.79 4.86
C ASP A 14 0.18 -18.40 5.39
N PRO A 15 -0.73 -17.42 5.54
CA PRO A 15 -0.35 -16.12 6.08
C PRO A 15 0.04 -16.20 7.55
N HIS A 16 0.80 -15.22 8.00
CA HIS A 16 1.15 -15.01 9.39
C HIS A 16 -0.10 -15.03 10.28
N SER A 17 -0.03 -15.59 11.48
CA SER A 17 -1.22 -15.81 12.32
C SER A 17 -1.97 -14.52 12.72
N ASN A 18 -1.31 -13.35 12.60
CA ASN A 18 -1.92 -12.04 12.83
C ASN A 18 -2.48 -11.38 11.54
N ALA A 19 -2.50 -12.12 10.43
CA ALA A 19 -2.80 -11.65 9.08
C ALA A 19 -3.88 -12.52 8.39
N LEU A 20 -4.95 -12.83 9.12
CA LEU A 20 -6.01 -13.78 8.69
C LEU A 20 -7.38 -13.15 8.41
N ALA A 21 -7.53 -11.84 8.58
CA ALA A 21 -8.84 -11.18 8.65
C ALA A 21 -8.89 -9.86 7.87
N GLY A 22 -8.33 -9.86 6.66
CA GLY A 22 -8.31 -8.69 5.80
C GLY A 22 -9.69 -8.32 5.26
N LEU A 23 -9.99 -7.02 5.29
CA LEU A 23 -11.24 -6.46 4.78
C LEU A 23 -11.00 -5.85 3.40
N MET A 24 -11.64 -6.37 2.37
CA MET A 24 -11.58 -5.79 1.03
C MET A 24 -12.70 -4.76 0.82
N GLN A 25 -12.35 -3.64 0.20
CA GLN A 25 -13.27 -2.55 -0.16
C GLN A 25 -12.91 -1.98 -1.53
N VAL A 26 -13.91 -1.43 -2.22
CA VAL A 26 -13.70 -0.69 -3.47
C VAL A 26 -13.82 0.80 -3.17
N LEU A 27 -12.79 1.56 -3.53
CA LEU A 27 -12.69 3.00 -3.32
C LEU A 27 -12.61 3.72 -4.67
N GLU A 28 -13.24 4.90 -4.76
CA GLU A 28 -13.05 5.81 -5.89
C GLU A 28 -11.74 6.56 -5.75
N VAL A 29 -11.00 6.72 -6.85
CA VAL A 29 -9.75 7.47 -6.84
C VAL A 29 -10.03 8.97 -6.86
N LYS A 30 -9.27 9.74 -6.08
CA LYS A 30 -9.33 11.20 -6.12
C LYS A 30 -8.62 11.73 -7.35
N ASN A 31 -9.28 12.61 -8.10
CA ASN A 31 -8.73 13.29 -9.28
C ASN A 31 -8.13 12.31 -10.32
N PRO A 32 -8.87 11.30 -10.79
CA PRO A 32 -8.36 10.39 -11.79
C PRO A 32 -8.05 11.16 -13.09
N PRO A 33 -7.07 10.69 -13.88
CA PRO A 33 -6.73 11.33 -15.14
C PRO A 33 -7.93 11.33 -16.10
N ALA A 34 -8.14 12.47 -16.77
CA ALA A 34 -9.19 12.57 -17.77
C ALA A 34 -8.91 11.61 -18.95
N PRO A 35 -9.95 11.10 -19.63
CA PRO A 35 -9.78 10.40 -20.89
C PRO A 35 -8.99 11.24 -21.89
N SER A 36 -8.23 10.57 -22.76
CA SER A 36 -7.53 11.23 -23.85
C SER A 36 -8.50 11.94 -24.80
N THR A 37 -7.99 12.85 -25.64
CA THR A 37 -8.81 13.55 -26.65
C THR A 37 -9.54 12.61 -27.61
N SER A 38 -9.10 11.36 -27.73
CA SER A 38 -9.73 10.32 -28.56
C SER A 38 -10.73 9.46 -27.78
N GLY A 39 -11.03 9.80 -26.52
CA GLY A 39 -11.94 9.06 -25.63
C GLY A 39 -11.34 7.79 -25.03
N THR A 40 -10.03 7.57 -25.19
CA THR A 40 -9.35 6.41 -24.59
C THR A 40 -9.13 6.68 -23.10
N PRO A 41 -9.42 5.71 -22.21
CA PRO A 41 -9.06 5.84 -20.81
C PRO A 41 -7.56 6.08 -20.64
N THR A 42 -7.24 6.93 -19.69
CA THR A 42 -5.86 7.21 -19.32
C THR A 42 -5.57 6.45 -18.03
N PRO A 43 -4.49 5.65 -17.96
CA PRO A 43 -4.15 4.94 -16.72
C PRO A 43 -3.80 5.95 -15.62
N GLY A 44 -4.23 5.65 -14.41
CA GLY A 44 -3.89 6.40 -13.22
C GLY A 44 -2.50 6.08 -12.66
N THR A 45 -2.31 6.43 -11.39
CA THR A 45 -1.01 6.37 -10.70
C THR A 45 -0.99 5.44 -9.48
N ILE A 46 -2.14 4.94 -9.04
CA ILE A 46 -2.25 4.04 -7.89
C ILE A 46 -2.16 2.62 -8.41
N GLY A 47 -1.01 1.98 -8.21
CA GLY A 47 -0.79 0.59 -8.55
C GLY A 47 -1.03 -0.39 -7.43
N ALA A 48 -1.06 -1.68 -7.75
CA ALA A 48 -1.07 -2.74 -6.76
C ALA A 48 0.12 -2.62 -5.79
N GLY A 49 -0.11 -2.86 -4.50
CA GLY A 49 0.87 -2.66 -3.43
C GLY A 49 1.04 -1.19 -2.98
N THR A 50 0.36 -0.23 -3.59
CA THR A 50 0.36 1.17 -3.14
C THR A 50 -0.44 1.30 -1.85
N ILE A 51 0.17 1.95 -0.86
CA ILE A 51 -0.51 2.29 0.39
C ILE A 51 -1.35 3.54 0.15
N VAL A 52 -2.62 3.49 0.51
CA VAL A 52 -3.59 4.57 0.31
C VAL A 52 -4.33 4.90 1.61
N ILE A 53 -4.83 6.13 1.67
CA ILE A 53 -5.77 6.60 2.69
C ILE A 53 -7.01 7.16 2.00
N MET A 54 -8.10 7.27 2.75
CA MET A 54 -9.26 8.04 2.31
C MET A 54 -9.07 9.52 2.62
N ASP A 55 -9.31 10.37 1.63
CA ASP A 55 -9.43 11.80 1.82
C ASP A 55 -10.75 12.16 2.54
N THR A 56 -10.99 13.46 2.75
CA THR A 56 -12.21 13.95 3.41
C THR A 56 -13.50 13.66 2.64
N ASP A 57 -13.41 13.36 1.34
CA ASP A 57 -14.54 13.01 0.48
C ASP A 57 -14.72 11.48 0.37
N GLY A 58 -13.94 10.69 1.11
CA GLY A 58 -13.97 9.23 1.07
C GLY A 58 -13.30 8.63 -0.18
N LYS A 59 -12.44 9.41 -0.87
CA LYS A 59 -11.73 8.97 -2.07
C LYS A 59 -10.31 8.54 -1.75
N ALA A 60 -9.81 7.55 -2.46
CA ALA A 60 -8.47 7.04 -2.31
C ALA A 60 -7.42 8.05 -2.81
N ILE A 61 -6.42 8.30 -1.98
CA ILE A 61 -5.19 9.02 -2.31
C ILE A 61 -3.98 8.21 -1.81
N PRO A 62 -2.83 8.27 -2.50
CA PRO A 62 -1.58 7.72 -1.97
C PRO A 62 -1.29 8.25 -0.57
N ALA A 63 -0.85 7.35 0.30
CA ALA A 63 -0.62 7.62 1.70
C ALA A 63 0.67 8.43 1.93
N ASP A 64 0.53 9.63 2.51
CA ASP A 64 1.66 10.53 2.85
C ASP A 64 1.86 10.73 4.36
N ASN A 65 1.14 9.97 5.19
CA ASN A 65 1.06 10.27 6.62
C ASN A 65 1.97 9.35 7.45
N ASP A 66 3.14 9.87 7.81
CA ASP A 66 4.13 9.21 8.69
C ASP A 66 4.02 9.62 10.17
N ASP A 67 3.29 10.69 10.49
CA ASP A 67 3.29 11.28 11.83
C ASP A 67 1.94 11.19 12.57
N ALA A 68 1.84 10.23 13.50
CA ALA A 68 0.71 10.12 14.43
C ALA A 68 0.72 11.15 15.58
N LYS A 69 1.77 11.99 15.71
CA LYS A 69 1.84 13.00 16.77
C LYS A 69 1.12 14.28 16.38
N THR A 70 1.13 14.65 15.12
CA THR A 70 0.51 15.90 14.61
C THR A 70 -0.80 15.66 13.87
N ASN A 71 -0.99 14.48 13.28
CA ASN A 71 -2.21 14.11 12.56
C ASN A 71 -3.01 13.06 13.33
N ALA A 72 -4.34 13.11 13.20
CA ALA A 72 -5.17 12.00 13.66
C ALA A 72 -4.77 10.71 12.93
N PRO A 73 -4.74 9.54 13.61
CA PRO A 73 -4.47 8.27 12.95
C PRO A 73 -5.44 8.06 11.78
N ALA A 74 -4.89 7.88 10.57
CA ALA A 74 -5.66 7.54 9.39
C ALA A 74 -5.83 6.02 9.27
N CYS A 75 -6.93 5.58 8.67
CA CYS A 75 -7.09 4.18 8.28
C CYS A 75 -6.36 3.98 6.94
N PHE A 76 -5.40 3.06 6.91
CA PHE A 76 -4.62 2.76 5.71
C PHE A 76 -5.14 1.49 5.05
N PHE A 77 -5.05 1.50 3.74
CA PHE A 77 -5.38 0.39 2.88
C PHE A 77 -4.20 0.14 1.94
N VAL A 78 -4.13 -1.07 1.39
CA VAL A 78 -3.22 -1.39 0.29
C VAL A 78 -4.05 -1.67 -0.95
N ALA A 79 -3.72 -1.02 -2.05
CA ALA A 79 -4.34 -1.29 -3.34
C ALA A 79 -3.98 -2.71 -3.80
N VAL A 80 -4.99 -3.51 -4.13
CA VAL A 80 -4.87 -4.88 -4.63
C VAL A 80 -4.89 -4.88 -6.14
N ASP A 81 -5.87 -4.17 -6.71
CA ASP A 81 -5.89 -3.74 -8.09
C ASP A 81 -5.73 -2.20 -8.13
N GLY A 82 -5.24 -1.71 -9.25
CA GLY A 82 -4.82 -0.31 -9.39
C GLY A 82 -5.62 0.41 -10.46
N ASP A 83 -5.73 1.74 -10.36
CA ASP A 83 -6.38 2.56 -11.40
C ASP A 83 -5.52 2.70 -12.66
N MET A 84 -4.31 2.13 -12.62
CA MET A 84 -3.41 1.96 -13.74
C MET A 84 -3.75 0.75 -14.62
N ASP A 85 -4.59 -0.19 -14.16
CA ASP A 85 -5.08 -1.29 -14.98
C ASP A 85 -6.23 -0.85 -15.91
N LEU A 86 -6.59 -1.70 -16.89
CA LEU A 86 -7.59 -1.32 -17.89
C LEU A 86 -8.95 -1.06 -17.25
N ASP A 87 -9.37 -1.90 -16.31
CA ASP A 87 -10.70 -1.84 -15.71
C ASP A 87 -10.81 -0.64 -14.75
N GLY A 88 -9.85 -0.48 -13.85
CA GLY A 88 -9.68 0.65 -12.93
C GLY A 88 -9.50 1.99 -13.65
N ALA A 89 -8.79 2.03 -14.79
CA ALA A 89 -8.68 3.25 -15.60
C ALA A 89 -10.02 3.65 -16.25
N PHE A 90 -10.90 2.69 -16.54
CA PHE A 90 -12.23 2.95 -17.09
C PHE A 90 -13.23 3.42 -16.03
N VAL A 91 -13.19 2.85 -14.82
CA VAL A 91 -14.17 3.16 -13.76
C VAL A 91 -13.68 4.12 -12.69
N HIS A 92 -12.38 4.43 -12.69
CA HIS A 92 -11.69 5.25 -11.69
C HIS A 92 -11.85 4.74 -10.25
N LYS A 93 -11.75 3.42 -10.10
CA LYS A 93 -11.91 2.71 -8.84
C LYS A 93 -10.77 1.74 -8.65
N ILE A 94 -10.46 1.50 -7.38
CA ILE A 94 -9.48 0.52 -6.92
C ILE A 94 -10.09 -0.35 -5.82
N THR A 95 -9.74 -1.61 -5.83
CA THR A 95 -9.97 -2.57 -4.76
C THR A 95 -8.78 -2.48 -3.82
N CYS A 96 -9.06 -2.24 -2.55
CA CYS A 96 -8.06 -2.15 -1.51
C CYS A 96 -8.35 -3.14 -0.40
N ILE A 97 -7.30 -3.57 0.30
CA ILE A 97 -7.39 -4.41 1.49
C ILE A 97 -6.96 -3.62 2.73
N GLN A 98 -7.71 -3.80 3.82
CA GLN A 98 -7.44 -3.19 5.11
C GLN A 98 -7.11 -4.27 6.13
N GLY A 99 -5.92 -4.15 6.73
CA GLY A 99 -5.45 -5.00 7.82
C GLY A 99 -5.46 -6.50 7.50
N GLY A 100 -5.04 -7.29 8.48
CA GLY A 100 -5.25 -8.74 8.50
C GLY A 100 -4.83 -9.50 7.24
N CYS A 101 -3.75 -9.09 6.57
CA CYS A 101 -3.26 -9.73 5.35
C CYS A 101 -1.74 -9.73 5.28
N GLU A 102 -1.19 -10.76 4.67
CA GLU A 102 0.22 -10.84 4.28
C GLU A 102 0.30 -10.72 2.76
N MET A 103 1.32 -10.03 2.30
CA MET A 103 1.47 -9.67 0.91
C MET A 103 2.94 -9.57 0.53
N THR A 104 3.20 -9.94 -0.72
CA THR A 104 4.45 -9.66 -1.40
C THR A 104 4.28 -8.37 -2.19
N VAL A 105 5.14 -7.37 -1.97
CA VAL A 105 5.05 -6.05 -2.61
C VAL A 105 6.34 -5.67 -3.32
N GLU A 106 6.22 -4.97 -4.44
CA GLU A 106 7.36 -4.31 -5.12
C GLU A 106 7.45 -2.81 -4.79
N ASN A 107 6.41 -2.24 -4.19
CA ASN A 107 6.27 -0.82 -3.91
C ASN A 107 6.84 -0.44 -2.54
N TYR A 108 8.17 -0.38 -2.44
CA TYR A 108 8.88 -0.03 -1.21
C TYR A 108 10.10 0.86 -1.49
N VAL A 109 10.49 1.63 -0.48
CA VAL A 109 11.68 2.48 -0.52
C VAL A 109 12.93 1.60 -0.48
N THR A 110 13.88 1.84 -1.38
CA THR A 110 15.12 1.05 -1.44
C THR A 110 15.90 1.14 -0.12
N ALA A 111 15.91 0.05 0.63
CA ALA A 111 16.58 -0.08 1.92
C ALA A 111 16.83 -1.56 2.25
N ALA A 112 17.49 -1.81 3.39
CA ALA A 112 17.54 -3.14 3.97
C ALA A 112 16.29 -3.37 4.84
N TYR A 113 15.63 -4.51 4.65
CA TYR A 113 14.49 -4.92 5.46
C TYR A 113 14.78 -6.27 6.10
N THR A 114 14.67 -6.33 7.43
CA THR A 114 14.83 -7.57 8.21
C THR A 114 13.47 -8.03 8.75
N PRO A 115 13.21 -9.34 8.85
CA PRO A 115 11.97 -9.86 9.45
C PRO A 115 11.65 -9.23 10.81
N GLY A 116 10.39 -8.86 11.02
CA GLY A 116 9.91 -8.22 12.25
C GLY A 116 10.16 -6.71 12.31
N GLN A 117 10.84 -6.12 11.32
CA GLN A 117 11.05 -4.67 11.25
C GLN A 117 9.72 -3.95 11.04
N LEU A 118 9.53 -2.86 11.77
CA LEU A 118 8.32 -2.05 11.73
C LEU A 118 8.33 -1.16 10.49
N LEU A 119 7.18 -1.10 9.81
CA LEU A 119 7.01 -0.36 8.57
C LEU A 119 5.99 0.78 8.74
N THR A 120 6.24 1.84 7.98
CA THR A 120 5.35 2.99 7.82
C THR A 120 5.31 3.43 6.35
N CYS A 121 4.66 4.56 6.08
CA CYS A 121 4.58 5.21 4.77
C CYS A 121 4.68 6.73 4.93
N GLY A 122 5.08 7.46 3.88
CA GLY A 122 5.15 8.93 3.88
C GLY A 122 6.54 9.51 3.60
N HIS A 123 6.59 10.84 3.42
CA HIS A 123 7.67 11.56 2.75
C HIS A 123 9.03 11.68 3.48
N THR A 124 9.10 11.40 4.79
CA THR A 124 10.21 11.92 5.61
C THR A 124 11.60 11.28 5.35
N ALA A 125 11.71 10.22 4.54
CA ALA A 125 13.01 9.63 4.22
C ALA A 125 13.13 9.10 2.78
N GLY A 126 13.13 10.00 1.80
CA GLY A 126 13.56 9.69 0.41
C GLY A 126 12.68 8.68 -0.35
N GLY A 127 11.50 8.35 0.18
CA GLY A 127 10.49 7.51 -0.44
C GLY A 127 9.42 8.30 -1.17
N SER A 128 8.80 7.68 -2.16
CA SER A 128 7.59 8.24 -2.78
C SER A 128 6.38 8.04 -1.87
N VAL A 129 5.37 8.91 -2.03
CA VAL A 129 4.09 8.77 -1.34
C VAL A 129 3.47 7.41 -1.67
N GLY A 130 2.96 6.70 -0.66
CA GLY A 130 2.32 5.40 -0.82
C GLY A 130 3.28 4.20 -0.89
N GLU A 131 4.59 4.39 -0.74
CA GLU A 131 5.58 3.30 -0.64
C GLU A 131 5.78 2.81 0.80
N TRP A 132 6.07 1.51 0.94
CA TRP A 132 6.50 0.94 2.22
C TRP A 132 7.91 1.41 2.58
N ARG A 133 8.11 1.82 3.83
CA ARG A 133 9.45 2.12 4.36
C ARG A 133 9.61 1.70 5.81
N ALA A 134 10.85 1.61 6.27
CA ALA A 134 11.16 1.43 7.67
C ALA A 134 10.58 2.59 8.50
N ALA A 135 9.92 2.28 9.61
CA ALA A 135 9.46 3.26 10.58
C ALA A 135 10.63 3.78 11.43
N ALA A 136 10.72 5.10 11.57
CA ALA A 136 11.58 5.78 12.51
C ALA A 136 10.86 6.00 13.85
N THR A 137 11.62 6.33 14.90
CA THR A 137 11.07 6.52 16.25
C THR A 137 9.96 7.56 16.30
N GLY A 138 8.82 7.16 16.86
CA GLY A 138 7.65 8.00 17.00
C GLY A 138 6.77 8.12 15.75
N GLU A 139 7.13 7.46 14.65
CA GLU A 139 6.27 7.33 13.48
C GLU A 139 5.21 6.25 13.73
N GLN A 140 4.12 6.39 13.01
CA GLN A 140 3.01 5.46 13.11
C GLN A 140 3.33 4.17 12.35
N ILE A 141 3.13 3.02 12.99
CA ILE A 141 3.36 1.71 12.38
C ILE A 141 2.10 1.30 11.61
N TYR A 142 2.29 0.78 10.40
CA TYR A 142 1.20 0.30 9.52
C TYR A 142 1.40 -1.13 9.04
N GLY A 143 2.62 -1.63 9.09
CA GLY A 143 2.95 -2.98 8.69
C GLY A 143 4.20 -3.46 9.40
N ILE A 144 4.49 -4.73 9.22
CA ILE A 144 5.70 -5.37 9.73
C ILE A 144 6.26 -6.22 8.60
N VAL A 145 7.58 -6.23 8.47
CA VAL A 145 8.26 -7.12 7.53
C VAL A 145 8.00 -8.57 7.92
N GLY A 146 7.45 -9.33 6.99
CA GLY A 146 7.13 -10.75 7.18
C GLY A 146 8.36 -11.65 7.31
N PRO A 147 8.15 -12.95 7.60
CA PRO A 147 9.23 -13.90 7.83
C PRO A 147 10.19 -14.07 6.65
N ARG A 148 9.73 -13.86 5.41
CA ARG A 148 10.56 -13.98 4.19
C ARG A 148 11.46 -12.76 4.00
N GLY A 149 11.17 -11.62 4.63
CA GLY A 149 11.96 -10.41 4.52
C GLY A 149 11.96 -9.80 3.12
N LEU A 150 13.05 -9.10 2.77
CA LEU A 150 13.29 -8.62 1.40
C LEU A 150 13.95 -9.73 0.57
N ASP A 151 13.30 -10.16 -0.50
CA ASP A 151 13.92 -10.94 -1.56
C ASP A 151 14.66 -9.99 -2.50
N THR A 152 15.99 -9.91 -2.36
CA THR A 152 16.83 -9.05 -3.19
C THR A 152 16.97 -9.54 -4.64
N VAL A 153 16.68 -10.82 -4.92
CA VAL A 153 16.75 -11.39 -6.27
C VAL A 153 15.51 -11.00 -7.07
N ASN A 154 14.34 -11.15 -6.45
CA ASN A 154 13.06 -10.77 -7.05
C ASN A 154 12.68 -9.32 -6.78
N SER A 155 13.43 -8.59 -5.96
CA SER A 155 13.13 -7.20 -5.57
C SER A 155 11.73 -7.05 -4.97
N THR A 156 11.33 -7.99 -4.11
CA THR A 156 10.02 -8.00 -3.46
C THR A 156 10.17 -8.06 -1.95
N LEU A 157 9.33 -7.30 -1.24
CA LEU A 157 9.27 -7.27 0.20
C LEU A 157 8.06 -8.06 0.69
N ASP A 158 8.29 -8.95 1.65
CA ASP A 158 7.23 -9.62 2.40
C ASP A 158 6.73 -8.69 3.53
N VAL A 159 5.44 -8.37 3.50
CA VAL A 159 4.80 -7.43 4.44
C VAL A 159 3.54 -8.09 4.98
N PHE A 160 3.38 -8.09 6.30
CA PHE A 160 2.09 -8.35 6.91
C PHE A 160 1.51 -7.09 7.56
N LEU A 161 0.24 -6.82 7.26
CA LEU A 161 -0.55 -5.78 7.89
C LEU A 161 -1.30 -6.37 9.08
N PRO A 162 -0.95 -5.99 10.32
CA PRO A 162 -1.77 -6.34 11.46
C PRO A 162 -3.15 -5.67 11.37
N GLN A 163 -4.17 -6.30 11.94
CA GLN A 163 -5.51 -5.71 11.99
C GLN A 163 -5.54 -4.59 13.06
N GLY A 164 -5.81 -3.36 12.64
CA GLY A 164 -5.97 -2.19 13.52
C GLY A 164 -4.86 -1.14 13.34
N ILE A 165 -4.91 -0.10 14.19
CA ILE A 165 -3.89 0.95 14.24
C ILE A 165 -2.83 0.49 15.25
N ALA A 166 -1.59 0.26 14.79
CA ALA A 166 -0.49 -0.13 15.66
C ALA A 166 -0.02 1.06 16.52
N PRO A 167 0.74 0.88 17.60
CA PRO A 167 1.31 1.99 18.36
C PRO A 167 2.37 2.76 17.54
N ALA A 168 2.84 3.90 18.05
CA ALA A 168 4.01 4.56 17.50
C ALA A 168 5.27 3.68 17.72
N ALA A 169 6.22 3.75 16.79
CA ALA A 169 7.50 3.05 16.93
C ALA A 169 8.25 3.53 18.20
N PRO A 170 8.82 2.59 18.99
CA PRO A 170 9.50 2.92 20.25
C PRO A 170 10.75 3.79 20.07
#